data_AF-A0A930WGG6-F1
#
_entry.id   AF-A0A930WGG6-F1
#
_cell.length_a   1.000
_cell.length_b   1.000
_cell.length_c   1.000
_cell.angle_alpha   90.00
_cell.angle_beta   90.00
_cell.angle_gamma   90.00
#
_symmetry.space_group_name_H-M   'P 1'
#
loop_
_entity.id
_entity.type
_entity.pdbx_description
1 polymer ?
#
loop_
_entity_poly.entity_id
_entity_poly.type
_entity_poly.pdbx_seq_one_letter_code
_entity_poly.pdbx_strand_id
1 'polypeptide(L)'
;MERIVGGRKEGFQLALREDGAYLTVYPEEPDADVVDLSALREKIEAAGVMDYDVLQLAYLVRSAEGVEEKLNAATENGEDNLTIPFTIEIPNDAMSAAVRFDDKKGNLPPSVADVL
;
A
#
# COMPACT_ATOMS: atom_id res chain seq x y z
N MET A 1 -9.91 -20.01 17.21
CA MET A 1 -10.28 -18.80 18.00
C MET A 1 -9.92 -17.58 17.17
N GLU A 2 -10.84 -16.63 17.00
CA GLU A 2 -10.59 -15.39 16.24
C GLU A 2 -9.86 -14.36 17.12
N ARG A 3 -8.79 -13.75 16.61
CA ARG A 3 -8.06 -12.66 17.28
C ARG A 3 -8.14 -11.41 16.42
N ILE A 4 -8.71 -10.35 16.96
CA ILE A 4 -8.83 -9.06 16.28
C ILE A 4 -7.80 -8.09 16.86
N VAL A 5 -7.09 -7.37 15.99
CA VAL A 5 -6.10 -6.33 16.32
C VAL A 5 -6.49 -5.06 15.56
N GLY A 6 -6.48 -3.91 16.22
CA GLY A 6 -6.95 -2.68 15.60
C GLY A 6 -8.44 -2.42 15.81
N GLY A 7 -8.92 -1.34 15.20
CA GLY A 7 -10.32 -0.96 15.16
C GLY A 7 -10.51 0.35 14.41
N ARG A 8 -11.76 0.77 14.21
CA ARG A 8 -12.11 1.95 13.41
C ARG A 8 -11.39 3.24 13.83
N LYS A 9 -11.11 3.42 15.13
CA LYS A 9 -10.34 4.56 15.64
C LYS A 9 -8.88 4.58 15.20
N GLU A 10 -8.29 3.41 15.01
CA GLU A 10 -6.90 3.26 14.54
C GLU A 10 -6.80 3.29 13.01
N GLY A 11 -7.92 3.48 12.30
CA GLY A 11 -7.97 3.53 10.83
C GLY A 11 -7.87 2.16 10.15
N PHE A 12 -7.59 1.08 10.88
CA PHE A 12 -7.56 -0.28 10.33
C PHE A 12 -8.01 -1.33 11.35
N GLN A 13 -8.38 -2.51 10.86
CA GLN A 13 -8.71 -3.68 11.66
C GLN A 13 -8.15 -4.94 10.99
N LEU A 14 -7.40 -5.72 11.75
CA LEU A 14 -6.83 -7.01 11.35
C LEU A 14 -7.54 -8.13 12.12
N ALA A 15 -8.28 -8.99 11.43
CA ALA A 15 -8.90 -10.18 11.98
C ALA A 15 -8.09 -11.42 11.60
N LEU A 16 -7.51 -12.07 12.61
CA LEU A 16 -6.78 -13.33 12.48
C LEU A 16 -7.76 -14.48 12.71
N ARG A 17 -8.01 -15.24 11.65
CA ARG A 17 -8.85 -16.43 11.64
C ARG A 17 -7.99 -17.68 11.37
N GLU A 18 -8.55 -18.86 11.59
CA GLU A 18 -7.83 -20.13 11.36
C GLU A 18 -7.49 -20.37 9.89
N ASP A 19 -8.23 -19.74 8.98
CA ASP A 19 -8.03 -19.87 7.54
C ASP A 19 -7.16 -18.75 6.93
N GLY A 20 -6.79 -17.72 7.71
CA GLY A 20 -5.92 -16.64 7.27
C GLY A 20 -6.11 -15.32 8.01
N ALA A 21 -5.34 -14.31 7.58
CA ALA A 21 -5.44 -12.95 8.09
C ALA A 21 -6.32 -12.09 7.18
N TYR A 22 -7.22 -11.33 7.77
CA TYR A 22 -8.14 -10.43 7.08
C TYR A 22 -7.89 -9.00 7.53
N LEU A 23 -7.70 -8.08 6.59
CA LEU A 23 -7.43 -6.68 6.85
C LEU A 23 -8.58 -5.82 6.31
N THR A 24 -9.01 -4.87 7.13
CA THR A 24 -9.94 -3.81 6.75
C THR A 24 -9.25 -2.48 7.00
N VAL A 25 -9.10 -1.63 5.97
CA VAL A 25 -8.61 -0.26 6.13
C VAL A 25 -9.78 0.69 5.94
N TYR A 26 -10.05 1.51 6.96
CA TYR A 26 -11.15 2.46 6.94
C TYR A 26 -10.72 3.76 6.26
N PRO A 27 -11.66 4.46 5.58
CA PRO A 27 -11.37 5.75 4.97
C PRO A 27 -10.99 6.78 6.03
N GLU A 28 -10.23 7.80 5.62
CA GLU A 28 -9.88 8.93 6.49
C GLU A 28 -11.15 9.66 6.95
N GLU A 29 -11.58 9.36 8.18
CA GLU A 29 -12.62 10.12 8.88
C GLU A 29 -11.94 11.28 9.64
N PRO A 30 -12.60 12.43 9.83
CA PRO A 30 -12.02 13.60 10.51
C PRO A 30 -11.58 13.35 11.98
N ASP A 31 -11.91 12.18 12.55
CA ASP A 31 -11.57 11.73 13.90
C ASP A 31 -10.70 10.45 13.88
N ALA A 32 -10.26 10.00 12.70
CA ALA A 32 -9.44 8.79 12.53
C ALA A 32 -8.00 9.15 12.17
N ASP A 33 -7.04 8.41 12.74
CA ASP A 33 -5.63 8.56 12.39
C ASP A 33 -5.37 8.09 10.95
N VAL A 34 -4.53 8.85 10.24
CA VAL A 34 -4.04 8.46 8.91
C VAL A 34 -3.20 7.20 9.04
N VAL A 35 -3.60 6.14 8.35
CA VAL A 35 -2.89 4.85 8.38
C VAL A 35 -1.65 4.93 7.49
N ASP A 36 -0.49 5.07 8.12
CA ASP A 36 0.79 4.94 7.41
C ASP A 36 1.08 3.47 7.11
N LEU A 37 1.53 3.17 5.88
CA LEU A 37 1.85 1.82 5.44
C LEU A 37 2.91 1.16 6.33
N SER A 38 3.93 1.91 6.75
CA SER A 38 5.02 1.41 7.58
C SER A 38 4.52 1.08 8.99
N ALA A 39 3.70 1.95 9.58
CA ALA A 39 3.12 1.72 10.90
C ALA A 39 2.14 0.53 10.90
N LEU A 40 1.33 0.39 9.83
CA LEU A 40 0.43 -0.74 9.66
C LEU A 40 1.22 -2.06 9.56
N ARG A 41 2.32 -2.03 8.81
CA ARG A 41 3.22 -3.16 8.64
C ARG A 41 3.78 -3.67 9.96
N GLU A 42 4.30 -2.77 10.79
CA GLU A 42 4.80 -3.11 12.13
C GLU A 42 3.72 -3.76 13.00
N LYS A 43 2.48 -3.25 12.94
CA LYS A 43 1.35 -3.82 13.70
C LYS A 43 0.94 -5.20 13.21
N ILE A 44 0.95 -5.44 11.90
CA ILE A 44 0.66 -6.75 11.27
C ILE A 44 1.73 -7.78 11.66
N GLU A 45 3.00 -7.40 11.57
CA GLU A 45 4.13 -8.25 11.97
C GLU A 45 4.12 -8.54 13.48
N ALA A 46 3.82 -7.54 14.31
CA ALA A 46 3.64 -7.72 15.76
C ALA A 46 2.45 -8.62 16.11
N ALA A 47 1.44 -8.70 15.24
CA ALA A 47 0.32 -9.62 15.36
C ALA A 47 0.67 -11.06 14.92
N GLY A 48 1.87 -11.28 14.36
CA GLY A 48 2.40 -12.58 13.95
C GLY A 48 2.17 -12.91 12.46
N VAL A 49 1.71 -11.96 11.65
CA VAL A 49 1.55 -12.15 10.20
C VAL A 49 2.80 -11.61 9.52
N MET A 50 3.63 -12.51 9.01
CA MET A 50 4.88 -12.17 8.31
C MET A 50 4.85 -12.51 6.82
N ASP A 51 3.91 -13.36 6.42
CA ASP A 51 3.74 -13.82 5.04
C ASP A 51 2.50 -13.14 4.44
N TYR A 52 2.70 -11.93 3.92
CA TYR A 52 1.65 -11.13 3.29
C TYR A 52 2.20 -10.36 2.09
N ASP A 53 1.33 -10.12 1.09
CA ASP A 53 1.64 -9.30 -0.07
C ASP A 53 1.68 -7.80 0.28
N VAL A 54 2.87 -7.21 0.16
CA VAL A 54 3.12 -5.78 0.43
C VAL A 54 2.38 -4.87 -0.57
N LEU A 55 2.20 -5.30 -1.82
CA LEU A 55 1.48 -4.52 -2.83
C LEU A 55 -0.02 -4.51 -2.53
N GLN A 56 -0.58 -5.66 -2.16
CA GLN A 56 -1.95 -5.74 -1.70
C GLN A 56 -2.15 -4.83 -0.49
N LEU A 57 -1.22 -4.85 0.47
CA LEU A 57 -1.27 -3.97 1.64
C LEU A 57 -1.26 -2.49 1.24
N ALA A 58 -0.35 -2.08 0.36
CA ALA A 58 -0.28 -0.71 -0.14
C ALA A 58 -1.56 -0.28 -0.89
N TYR A 59 -2.15 -1.20 -1.67
CA TYR A 59 -3.42 -0.97 -2.35
C TYR A 59 -4.56 -0.76 -1.35
N LEU A 60 -4.68 -1.61 -0.33
CA LEU A 60 -5.71 -1.50 0.71
C LEU A 60 -5.59 -0.19 1.50
N VAL A 61 -4.37 0.23 1.82
CA VAL A 61 -4.10 1.52 2.49
C VAL A 61 -4.50 2.70 1.60
N ARG A 62 -4.19 2.63 0.30
CA ARG A 62 -4.52 3.70 -0.65
C ARG A 62 -6.01 3.76 -0.98
N SER A 63 -6.66 2.60 -1.10
CA SER A 63 -8.09 2.51 -1.45
C SER A 63 -8.94 2.91 -0.25
N ALA A 64 -8.57 2.44 0.96
CA ALA A 64 -9.23 2.73 2.23
C ALA A 64 -10.77 2.60 2.16
N GLU A 65 -11.26 1.57 1.46
CA GLU A 65 -12.70 1.41 1.15
C GLU A 65 -13.52 0.90 2.35
N GLY A 66 -12.87 0.54 3.46
CA GLY A 66 -13.53 -0.03 4.63
C GLY A 66 -14.03 -1.46 4.41
N VAL A 67 -13.48 -2.17 3.42
CA VAL A 67 -13.85 -3.54 3.07
C VAL A 67 -12.89 -4.54 3.71
N GLU A 68 -13.41 -5.64 4.24
CA GLU A 68 -12.61 -6.76 4.76
C GLU A 68 -12.04 -7.57 3.60
N GLU A 69 -10.71 -7.58 3.49
CA GLU A 69 -9.95 -8.27 2.45
C GLU A 69 -9.00 -9.29 3.06
N LYS A 70 -8.92 -10.48 2.47
CA LYS A 70 -7.99 -11.52 2.94
C LYS A 70 -6.59 -11.20 2.45
N LEU A 71 -5.61 -11.15 3.37
CA LEU A 71 -4.21 -10.99 3.01
C LEU A 71 -3.72 -12.24 2.29
N ASN A 72 -3.23 -12.03 1.07
CA ASN A 72 -2.59 -13.06 0.27
C ASN A 72 -1.17 -13.27 0.79
N ALA A 73 -0.70 -14.53 0.75
CA ALA A 73 0.70 -14.85 1.01
C ALA A 73 1.61 -14.15 -0.01
N ALA A 74 2.85 -13.86 0.38
CA ALA A 74 3.80 -13.27 -0.54
C ALA A 74 4.10 -14.25 -1.69
N THR A 75 3.68 -13.92 -2.92
CA THR A 75 3.97 -14.77 -4.08
C THR A 75 5.42 -14.56 -4.52
N GLU A 76 6.24 -15.62 -4.53
CA GLU A 76 7.61 -15.59 -5.09
C GLU A 76 7.64 -15.32 -6.61
N ASN A 77 6.51 -15.49 -7.30
CA ASN A 77 6.36 -15.08 -8.70
C ASN A 77 5.80 -13.66 -8.73
N GLY A 78 6.71 -12.69 -8.69
CA GLY A 78 6.39 -11.33 -9.11
C GLY A 78 5.85 -11.36 -10.53
N GLU A 79 4.60 -10.96 -10.73
CA GLU A 79 4.36 -10.05 -11.84
C GLU A 79 5.32 -8.89 -11.59
N ASP A 80 6.35 -8.79 -12.43
CA ASP A 80 7.46 -7.85 -12.28
C ASP A 80 6.96 -6.51 -11.73
N ASN A 81 7.48 -6.14 -10.56
CA ASN A 81 7.32 -4.82 -9.97
C ASN A 81 8.01 -3.79 -10.89
N LEU A 82 7.36 -3.47 -12.01
CA LEU A 82 7.83 -2.49 -12.97
C LEU A 82 7.42 -1.11 -12.46
N THR A 83 8.43 -0.31 -12.09
CA THR A 83 8.29 1.14 -11.89
C THR A 83 7.61 1.74 -13.11
N ILE A 84 6.63 2.62 -12.89
CA ILE A 84 5.97 3.34 -13.98
C ILE A 84 7.05 4.08 -14.78
N PRO A 85 7.25 3.77 -16.08
CA PRO A 85 8.21 4.50 -16.88
C PRO A 85 7.73 5.96 -17.00
N PHE A 86 8.59 6.90 -16.59
CA PHE A 86 8.33 8.33 -16.73
C PHE A 86 9.33 8.95 -17.69
N THR A 87 8.89 9.95 -18.46
CA THR A 87 9.76 10.76 -19.32
C THR A 87 9.77 12.19 -18.79
N ILE A 88 10.97 12.73 -18.55
CA ILE A 88 11.16 14.14 -18.18
C ILE A 88 11.57 14.89 -19.43
N GLU A 89 10.69 15.78 -19.91
CA GLU A 89 11.02 16.71 -20.98
C GLU A 89 11.45 18.05 -20.37
N ILE A 90 12.70 18.44 -20.57
CA ILE A 90 13.27 19.73 -20.10
C ILE A 90 13.56 20.61 -21.34
N PRO A 91 12.71 21.61 -21.65
CA PRO A 91 13.00 22.55 -22.72
C PRO A 91 14.18 23.45 -22.34
N ASN A 92 15.04 23.75 -23.32
CA ASN A 92 16.34 24.42 -23.11
C ASN A 92 16.24 25.85 -22.53
N ASP A 93 15.05 26.45 -22.54
CA ASP A 93 14.85 27.89 -22.28
C ASP A 93 13.86 28.20 -21.13
N ALA A 94 13.39 27.20 -20.37
CA ALA A 94 12.48 27.44 -19.25
C ALA A 94 12.87 26.63 -18.02
N MET A 95 12.93 27.30 -16.86
CA MET A 95 13.13 26.73 -15.52
C MET A 95 11.95 25.84 -15.07
N SER A 96 11.46 24.94 -15.92
CA SER A 96 10.28 24.11 -15.68
C SER A 96 10.40 22.77 -16.41
N ALA A 97 10.36 21.67 -15.67
CA ALA A 97 10.38 20.31 -16.19
C ALA A 97 8.97 19.72 -16.16
N ALA A 98 8.54 19.08 -17.24
CA ALA A 98 7.27 18.36 -17.29
C ALA A 98 7.52 16.85 -17.14
N VAL A 99 6.85 16.22 -16.19
CA VAL A 99 6.93 14.77 -15.95
C VAL A 99 5.66 14.11 -16.46
N ARG A 100 5.80 13.14 -17.38
CA ARG A 100 4.67 12.34 -17.89
C ARG A 100 4.81 10.91 -17.36
N PHE A 101 3.75 10.41 -16.75
CA PHE A 101 3.64 9.04 -16.23
C PHE A 101 2.79 8.21 -17.21
N ASP A 102 3.27 7.03 -17.60
CA ASP A 102 2.48 6.07 -18.39
C ASP A 102 1.91 4.98 -17.46
N ASP A 103 0.69 5.23 -16.98
CA ASP A 103 -0.06 4.37 -16.05
C ASP A 103 -0.40 2.98 -16.62
N LYS A 104 -0.17 2.73 -17.91
CA LYS A 104 -0.45 1.42 -18.54
C LYS A 104 0.70 0.42 -18.44
N LYS A 105 1.88 0.82 -17.94
CA LYS A 105 3.10 -0.01 -17.95
C LYS A 105 3.75 -0.22 -16.58
N GLY A 106 3.19 0.29 -15.50
CA GLY A 106 3.69 0.06 -14.15
C GLY A 106 2.67 0.42 -13.09
N ASN A 107 2.86 -0.10 -11.88
CA ASN A 107 1.95 0.11 -10.75
C ASN A 107 2.57 0.91 -9.60
N LEU A 108 3.86 1.26 -9.69
CA LEU A 108 4.60 1.98 -8.66
C LEU A 108 4.95 3.40 -9.12
N PRO A 109 4.57 4.45 -8.36
CA PRO A 109 5.00 5.81 -8.65
C PRO A 109 6.53 5.91 -8.46
N PRO A 110 7.25 6.57 -9.37
CA PRO A 110 8.70 6.71 -9.25
C PRO A 110 9.07 7.60 -8.06
N SER A 111 10.22 7.33 -7.47
CA SER A 111 10.74 8.05 -6.31
C SER A 111 11.77 9.12 -6.73
N VAL A 112 12.04 10.09 -5.87
CA VAL A 112 13.10 11.11 -6.10
C VAL A 112 14.50 10.50 -6.25
N ALA A 113 14.71 9.26 -5.80
CA ALA A 113 15.97 8.55 -6.00
C ALA A 113 16.19 8.12 -7.46
N ASP A 114 15.11 8.02 -8.25
CA ASP A 114 15.15 7.62 -9.67
C ASP A 114 15.48 8.80 -10.61
N VAL A 115 15.65 10.01 -10.07
CA VAL A 115 15.89 11.27 -10.82
C VAL A 115 17.32 11.78 -10.63
N LEU A 116 18.24 10.95 -10.13
CA LEU A 116 19.65 11.29 -9.85
C LEU A 116 20.61 10.78 -10.92
#